data_AF-A0A0F5FIP0-F1
#
_entry.id   AF-A0A0F5FIP0-F1
#
_cell.length_a   1.000
_cell.length_b   1.000
_cell.length_c   1.000
_cell.angle_alpha   90.00
_cell.angle_beta   90.00
_cell.angle_gamma   90.00
#
_symmetry.space_group_name_H-M   'P 1'
#
loop_
_entity.id
_entity.type
_entity.pdbx_description
1 polymer ?
#
loop_
_entity_poly.entity_id
_entity_poly.type
_entity_poly.pdbx_seq_one_letter_code
_entity_poly.pdbx_strand_id
1 'polypeptide(L)' 'MSEQSSLQIKLRRKGGVGPNTNWHWEVQDAAGAVLKSGSAVGEEHKAFATARIAKEKLEAASGE' A
#
# COMPACT_ATOMS: atom_id res chain seq x y z
N MET A 1 13.57 15.71 -13.19
CA MET A 1 14.34 14.74 -12.40
C MET A 1 13.33 14.05 -11.51
N SER A 2 13.28 12.72 -11.52
CA SER A 2 12.29 11.91 -10.82
C SER A 2 12.17 12.34 -9.36
N GLU A 3 11.04 12.92 -8.97
CA GLU A 3 10.58 12.84 -7.59
C GLU A 3 10.57 11.36 -7.25
N GLN A 4 11.62 10.89 -6.58
CA GLN A 4 11.62 9.61 -5.93
C GLN A 4 10.45 9.66 -4.99
N SER A 5 9.35 9.06 -5.39
CA SER A 5 8.12 9.06 -4.64
C SER A 5 8.41 8.44 -3.30
N SER A 6 8.54 9.33 -2.33
CA SER A 6 8.87 9.05 -0.94
C SER A 6 7.83 8.18 -0.25
N LEU A 7 6.77 7.81 -0.98
CA LEU A 7 5.72 6.94 -0.54
C LEU A 7 6.24 5.52 -0.33
N GLN A 8 6.05 5.00 0.87
CA GLN A 8 6.48 3.69 1.30
C GLN A 8 5.26 2.80 1.54
N ILE A 9 5.27 1.59 0.98
CA ILE A 9 4.19 0.63 1.19
C ILE A 9 4.58 -0.29 2.35
N LYS A 10 3.71 -0.34 3.35
CA LYS A 10 3.84 -1.23 4.50
C LYS A 10 2.72 -2.25 4.48
N LEU A 11 3.08 -3.53 4.51
CA LEU A 11 2.14 -4.66 4.58
C LEU A 11 2.20 -5.29 5.97
N ARG A 12 1.04 -5.58 6.52
CA ARG A 12 0.86 -6.21 7.82
C ARG A 12 -0.18 -7.31 7.68
N ARG A 13 0.20 -8.55 7.92
CA ARG A 13 -0.77 -9.65 7.99
C ARG A 13 -1.66 -9.43 9.22
N LYS A 14 -2.96 -9.24 9.02
CA LYS A 14 -3.91 -8.99 10.11
C LYS A 14 -4.47 -10.29 10.70
N GLY A 15 -4.56 -11.35 9.90
CA GLY A 15 -5.06 -12.65 10.33
C GLY A 15 -5.53 -13.50 9.15
N GLY A 16 -6.00 -14.73 9.41
CA GLY A 16 -6.40 -15.67 8.38
C GLY A 16 -5.28 -16.60 7.92
N VAL A 17 -5.67 -17.71 7.29
CA VAL A 17 -4.78 -18.78 6.84
C VAL A 17 -5.07 -19.12 5.39
N GLY A 18 -4.02 -19.25 4.58
CA GLY A 18 -4.13 -19.61 3.15
C GLY A 18 -4.91 -18.56 2.34
N PRO A 19 -5.91 -18.97 1.54
CA PRO A 19 -6.64 -18.06 0.65
C PRO A 19 -7.48 -17.00 1.39
N ASN A 20 -7.74 -17.19 2.69
CA ASN A 20 -8.45 -16.24 3.54
C ASN A 20 -7.52 -15.33 4.35
N THR A 21 -6.24 -15.29 3.99
CA THR A 21 -5.28 -14.41 4.68
C THR A 21 -5.65 -12.96 4.41
N ASN A 22 -5.96 -12.21 5.46
CA ASN A 22 -6.23 -10.79 5.36
C ASN A 22 -4.96 -10.00 5.62
N TRP A 23 -4.59 -9.18 4.64
CA TRP A 23 -3.47 -8.28 4.66
C TRP A 23 -3.98 -6.87 4.81
N HIS A 24 -3.45 -6.17 5.80
CA HIS A 24 -3.58 -4.73 5.90
C HIS A 24 -2.40 -4.10 5.18
N TRP A 25 -2.66 -3.09 4.37
CA TRP A 25 -1.63 -2.33 3.68
C TRP A 25 -1.80 -0.84 3.96
N GLU A 26 -0.68 -0.15 4.03
CA GLU A 26 -0.58 1.27 4.34
C GLU A 26 0.43 1.90 3.40
N VAL A 27 0.08 3.03 2.80
CA VAL A 27 0.95 3.90 2.03
C VAL A 27 1.30 5.07 2.94
N GLN A 28 2.56 5.14 3.33
CA GLN A 28 3.12 6.18 4.19
C GLN A 28 3.95 7.14 3.36
N ASP A 29 4.00 8.41 3.72
CA ASP A 29 4.92 9.37 3.12
C ASP A 29 6.37 9.19 3.65
N ALA A 30 7.35 9.94 3.13
CA ALA A 30 8.71 10.06 3.67
C ALA A 30 8.70 10.37 5.16
N ALA A 31 7.74 11.19 5.61
CA ALA A 31 7.58 11.55 7.01
C ALA A 31 7.01 10.43 7.90
N GLY A 32 6.66 9.27 7.33
CA GLY A 32 5.99 8.17 8.03
C GLY A 32 4.49 8.41 8.26
N ALA A 33 3.92 9.47 7.69
CA ALA A 33 2.50 9.77 7.78
C ALA A 33 1.70 8.83 6.86
N VAL A 34 0.70 8.13 7.41
CA VAL A 34 -0.18 7.26 6.60
C VAL A 34 -1.09 8.13 5.73
N LEU A 35 -0.81 8.18 4.43
CA LEU A 35 -1.63 8.90 3.47
C LEU A 35 -2.83 8.08 3.02
N LYS A 36 -2.65 6.75 2.94
CA LYS A 36 -3.72 5.83 2.54
C LYS A 36 -3.53 4.48 3.19
N SER A 37 -4.61 3.81 3.53
CA SER A 37 -4.56 2.43 4.01
C SER A 37 -5.75 1.65 3.49
N GLY A 38 -5.64 0.33 3.57
CA GLY A 38 -6.69 -0.57 3.15
C GLY A 38 -6.42 -2.00 3.62
N SER A 39 -7.32 -2.89 3.23
CA SER A 39 -7.18 -4.31 3.52
C SER A 39 -7.54 -5.13 2.30
N ALA A 40 -6.82 -6.23 2.10
CA ALA A 40 -7.00 -7.14 0.99
C ALA A 40 -6.96 -8.58 1.51
N VAL A 41 -7.92 -9.39 1.09
CA VAL A 41 -7.98 -10.81 1.41
C VAL A 41 -7.34 -11.60 0.26
N GLY A 42 -6.45 -12.53 0.61
CA GLY A 42 -5.75 -13.39 -0.34
C GLY A 42 -4.25 -13.46 -0.06
N GLU A 43 -3.49 -13.76 -1.10
CA GLU A 43 -2.03 -13.85 -1.04
C GLU A 43 -1.36 -12.48 -0.90
N GLU A 44 -0.18 -12.45 -0.27
CA GLU A 44 0.57 -11.21 0.00
C GLU A 44 0.78 -10.35 -1.25
N HIS A 45 1.10 -10.98 -2.38
CA HIS A 45 1.32 -10.30 -3.65
C HIS A 45 0.08 -9.55 -4.16
N LYS A 46 -1.14 -10.05 -3.89
CA LYS A 46 -2.39 -9.34 -4.26
C LYS A 46 -2.60 -8.10 -3.39
N ALA A 47 -2.28 -8.21 -2.10
CA ALA A 47 -2.34 -7.09 -1.19
C ALA A 47 -1.31 -6.02 -1.55
N PHE A 48 -0.07 -6.43 -1.90
CA PHE A 48 0.96 -5.53 -2.39
C PHE A 48 0.57 -4.85 -3.70
N ALA A 49 0.03 -5.59 -4.67
CA ALA A 49 -0.43 -5.02 -5.93
C ALA A 49 -1.52 -3.95 -5.71
N THR A 50 -2.45 -4.20 -4.79
CA THR A 50 -3.48 -3.22 -4.41
C THR A 50 -2.86 -1.96 -3.80
N ALA A 51 -1.94 -2.13 -2.85
CA ALA A 51 -1.24 -1.04 -2.21
C ALA A 51 -0.38 -0.23 -3.20
N ARG A 52 0.23 -0.90 -4.19
CA ARG A 52 1.02 -0.28 -5.26
C ARG A 52 0.15 0.58 -6.16
N ILE A 53 -0.99 0.08 -6.64
CA ILE A 53 -1.95 0.85 -7.43
C ILE A 53 -2.43 2.07 -6.63
N ALA A 54 -2.69 1.89 -5.33
CA ALA A 54 -3.09 2.98 -4.45
C ALA A 54 -1.98 4.03 -4.30
N LYS A 55 -0.73 3.59 -4.12
CA LYS A 55 0.45 4.46 -4.11
C LYS A 55 0.57 5.23 -5.44
N GLU A 56 0.57 4.54 -6.58
CA GLU A 56 0.70 5.15 -7.92
C GLU A 56 -0.39 6.19 -8.20
N LYS A 57 -1.64 5.91 -7.82
CA LYS A 57 -2.73 6.89 -7.92
C LYS A 57 -2.50 8.12 -7.04
N LEU A 58 -1.89 7.94 -5.87
CA LEU A 58 -1.62 9.01 -4.92
C LEU A 58 -0.45 9.88 -5.41
N GLU A 59 0.57 9.27 -6.00
CA GLU A 59 1.65 9.98 -6.69
C GLU A 59 1.11 10.80 -7.86
N ALA A 60 0.30 10.17 -8.72
CA ALA A 60 -0.30 10.85 -9.87
C ALA A 60 -1.18 12.04 -9.47
N ALA A 61 -1.97 11.89 -8.39
CA ALA A 61 -2.83 12.96 -7.88
C ALA A 61 -2.07 14.09 -7.15
N SER A 62 -0.83 13.86 -6.72
CA SER A 62 -0.02 14.86 -6.02
C SER A 62 0.87 15.68 -6.97
N GLY A 63 0.94 15.30 -8.25
CA GLY A 63 1.71 15.97 -9.29
C GLY A 63 0.93 16.94 -10.18
N GLU A 64 -0.32 17.29 -9.82
CA GLU A 64 -1.17 18.28 -10.51
C GLU A 64 -1.20 19.64 -9.80
#